data_AF-A0A409WCI8-F1
#
_entry.id   AF-A0A409WCI8-F1
#
_cell.length_a   1.000
_cell.length_b   1.000
_cell.length_c   1.000
_cell.angle_alpha   90.00
_cell.angle_beta   90.00
_cell.angle_gamma   90.00
#
_symmetry.space_group_name_H-M   'P 1'
#
loop_
_entity.id
_entity.type
_entity.pdbx_description
1 polymer ?
#
loop_
_entity_poly.entity_id
_entity_poly.type
_entity_poly.pdbx_seq_one_letter_code
_entity_poly.pdbx_strand_id
1 'polypeptide(L)'
;MSGVAEDGEAVEGGVVSISGKQRRRIRYRQKLKAKKFELQRHLPDLSTVMKHVGGATPITIDVDVPNLPFSRCGFQATNKPKKEHSRILDLDSLLKDGGYHLVKHVPKVSQPIVDCDTGKVVGVVVGIMDDPSYLDSATQAYRALEEARNEISFSAKESVHRRGEFFAISYGVSYGQGSREPHWLKCSHEAVFKRLLKNQHIIRLGTFANTAFATWAPRVYSYYESMVNKLTIAMPHLKWTFWRSVFSCITFNFGPIVCCIPHRDFLNLPFGWCAIIALGLFDHTLGGHLVLHDLKLVVEFPHGSLILIPSALFTHGNTPIGPGERRMSFTQFSAGGLFRFVDNGFMCEGDLEKADPDRFAHQMAAKANRKDFGLSLWSTVAELLAGTGL
;
A
#
# COMPACT_ATOMS: atom_id res chain seq x y z
N MET A 1 21.76 -41.57 -60.11
CA MET A 1 22.33 -40.22 -60.27
C MET A 1 21.20 -39.22 -60.28
N SER A 2 21.43 -38.06 -59.65
CA SER A 2 20.56 -36.88 -59.50
C SER A 2 19.23 -37.07 -58.76
N GLY A 3 19.28 -37.03 -57.43
CA GLY A 3 18.18 -36.64 -56.56
C GLY A 3 18.49 -35.27 -55.96
N VAL A 4 17.54 -34.35 -56.12
CA VAL A 4 17.58 -32.93 -55.73
C VAL A 4 17.64 -32.81 -54.19
N ALA A 5 18.56 -32.00 -53.68
CA ALA A 5 18.59 -31.58 -52.28
C ALA A 5 18.16 -30.10 -52.24
N GLU A 6 17.08 -29.83 -51.51
CA GLU A 6 16.50 -28.51 -51.27
C GLU A 6 17.41 -27.64 -50.40
N ASP A 7 17.45 -26.36 -50.76
CA ASP A 7 18.14 -25.29 -50.07
C ASP A 7 17.60 -25.09 -48.65
N GLY A 8 18.44 -25.39 -47.66
CA GLY A 8 18.24 -24.97 -46.28
C GLY A 8 18.83 -23.57 -46.07
N GLU A 9 18.02 -22.52 -46.19
CA GLU A 9 18.36 -21.20 -45.64
C GLU A 9 18.35 -21.26 -44.11
N ALA A 10 19.53 -21.41 -43.53
CA ALA A 10 19.75 -21.13 -42.12
C ALA A 10 19.68 -19.62 -41.90
N VAL A 11 18.57 -19.14 -41.32
CA VAL A 11 18.44 -17.77 -40.82
C VAL A 11 19.37 -17.63 -39.61
N GLU A 12 20.57 -17.11 -39.83
CA GLU A 12 21.49 -16.71 -38.77
C GLU A 12 20.84 -15.63 -37.90
N GLY A 13 20.53 -15.99 -36.65
CA GLY A 13 20.18 -15.06 -35.59
C GLY A 13 21.34 -14.12 -35.29
N GLY A 14 21.37 -12.98 -35.98
CA GLY A 14 22.33 -11.91 -35.74
C GLY A 14 22.19 -11.33 -34.33
N VAL A 15 23.00 -11.82 -33.39
CA VAL A 15 23.21 -11.15 -32.11
C VAL A 15 23.94 -9.83 -32.40
N VAL A 16 23.21 -8.72 -32.33
CA VAL A 16 23.79 -7.37 -32.49
C VAL A 16 24.88 -7.17 -31.43
N SER A 17 26.13 -7.28 -31.87
CA SER A 17 27.33 -7.06 -31.06
C SER A 17 27.45 -5.59 -30.67
N ILE A 18 27.04 -5.27 -29.44
CA ILE A 18 27.11 -3.90 -28.92
C ILE A 18 28.58 -3.52 -28.67
N SER A 19 29.07 -2.48 -29.36
CA SER A 19 30.46 -2.02 -29.27
C SER A 19 30.87 -1.63 -27.83
N GLY A 20 32.17 -1.72 -27.50
CA GLY A 20 32.69 -1.35 -26.18
C GLY A 20 32.39 0.11 -25.79
N LYS A 21 32.40 1.04 -26.76
CA LYS A 21 32.00 2.45 -26.55
C LYS A 21 30.53 2.57 -26.17
N GLN A 22 29.66 1.78 -26.80
CA GLN A 22 28.22 1.80 -26.58
C GLN A 22 27.85 1.15 -25.23
N ARG A 23 28.53 0.06 -24.83
CA ARG A 23 28.43 -0.50 -23.47
C ARG A 23 28.86 0.49 -22.39
N ARG A 24 29.96 1.24 -22.60
CA ARG A 24 30.43 2.28 -21.67
C ARG A 24 29.43 3.43 -21.53
N ARG A 25 28.83 3.88 -22.64
CA ARG A 25 27.75 4.90 -22.64
C ARG A 25 26.51 4.42 -21.89
N ILE A 26 26.08 3.17 -22.10
CA ILE A 26 24.94 2.57 -21.37
C ILE A 26 25.22 2.53 -19.87
N ARG A 27 26.38 2.01 -19.45
CA ARG A 27 26.78 1.96 -18.03
C ARG A 27 26.86 3.35 -17.41
N TYR A 28 27.39 4.33 -18.13
CA TYR A 28 27.45 5.72 -17.68
C TYR A 28 26.04 6.31 -17.48
N ARG A 29 25.13 6.11 -18.44
CA ARG A 29 23.73 6.52 -18.32
C ARG A 29 23.02 5.82 -17.16
N GLN A 30 23.26 4.53 -16.94
CA GLN A 30 22.74 3.77 -15.80
C GLN A 30 23.25 4.33 -14.47
N LYS A 31 24.56 4.62 -14.37
CA LYS A 31 25.15 5.26 -13.17
C LYS A 31 24.57 6.65 -12.92
N LEU A 32 24.40 7.47 -13.96
CA LEU A 32 23.76 8.77 -13.84
C LEU A 32 22.29 8.65 -13.40
N LYS A 33 21.53 7.71 -13.97
CA LYS A 33 20.15 7.43 -13.54
C LYS A 33 20.10 6.99 -12.08
N ALA A 34 20.98 6.07 -11.65
CA ALA A 34 21.08 5.63 -10.27
C ALA A 34 21.43 6.79 -9.32
N LYS A 35 22.39 7.64 -9.70
CA LYS A 35 22.77 8.83 -8.92
C LYS A 35 21.62 9.85 -8.82
N LYS A 36 20.89 10.08 -9.92
CA LYS A 36 19.70 10.94 -9.94
C LYS A 36 18.59 10.35 -9.06
N PHE A 37 18.36 9.04 -9.15
CA PHE A 37 17.39 8.30 -8.34
C PHE A 37 17.68 8.43 -6.84
N GLU A 38 18.94 8.25 -6.45
CA GLU A 38 19.40 8.46 -5.06
C GLU A 38 19.25 9.90 -4.59
N LEU A 39 19.55 10.88 -5.45
CA LEU A 39 19.44 12.32 -5.16
C LEU A 39 17.97 12.77 -5.01
N GLN A 40 17.08 12.25 -5.86
CA GLN A 40 15.64 12.51 -5.84
C GLN A 40 14.88 11.67 -4.80
N ARG A 41 15.59 10.97 -3.90
CA ARG A 41 15.01 10.16 -2.82
C ARG A 41 13.99 9.12 -3.30
N HIS A 42 14.14 8.61 -4.53
CA HIS A 42 13.25 7.62 -5.14
C HIS A 42 11.82 8.14 -5.39
N LEU A 43 11.65 9.47 -5.42
CA LEU A 43 10.41 10.13 -5.80
C LEU A 43 10.22 10.07 -7.32
N PRO A 44 8.96 10.00 -7.80
CA PRO A 44 8.67 10.02 -9.22
C PRO A 44 9.07 11.38 -9.82
N ASP A 45 9.69 11.36 -11.00
CA ASP A 45 9.85 12.58 -11.78
C ASP A 45 8.59 12.89 -12.59
N LEU A 46 8.48 14.12 -13.11
CA LEU A 46 7.31 14.55 -13.89
C LEU A 46 7.03 13.62 -15.08
N SER A 47 8.07 13.07 -15.73
CA SER A 47 7.89 12.09 -16.81
C SER A 47 7.21 10.81 -16.32
N THR A 48 7.54 10.34 -15.12
CA THR A 48 6.95 9.18 -14.47
C THR A 48 5.49 9.45 -14.13
N VAL A 49 5.19 10.63 -13.56
CA VAL A 49 3.82 11.07 -13.28
C VAL A 49 3.00 11.15 -14.57
N MET A 50 3.50 11.82 -15.61
CA MET A 50 2.78 11.93 -16.89
C MET A 50 2.50 10.55 -17.52
N LYS A 51 3.45 9.61 -17.45
CA LYS A 51 3.24 8.25 -17.95
C LYS A 51 2.14 7.51 -17.17
N HIS A 52 2.24 7.50 -15.85
CA HIS A 52 1.39 6.63 -15.02
C HIS A 52 0.05 7.25 -14.63
N VAL A 53 0.00 8.57 -14.43
CA VAL A 53 -1.22 9.33 -14.15
C VAL A 53 -1.92 9.70 -15.46
N GLY A 54 -1.18 10.15 -16.48
CA GLY A 54 -1.76 10.56 -17.76
C GLY A 54 -2.27 9.40 -18.61
N GLY A 55 -1.69 8.21 -18.43
CA GLY A 55 -2.16 6.97 -19.05
C GLY A 55 -3.12 6.15 -18.19
N ALA A 56 -3.64 6.71 -17.10
CA ALA A 56 -4.54 6.00 -16.19
C ALA A 56 -5.99 5.97 -16.69
N THR A 57 -6.77 5.00 -16.20
CA THR A 57 -8.20 4.86 -16.48
C THR A 57 -9.01 5.09 -15.21
N PRO A 58 -9.56 6.29 -14.98
CA PRO A 58 -10.28 6.60 -13.75
C PRO A 58 -11.55 5.77 -13.55
N ILE A 59 -11.79 5.37 -12.31
CA ILE A 59 -13.04 4.81 -11.82
C ILE A 59 -13.76 5.95 -11.10
N THR A 60 -14.78 6.51 -11.73
CA THR A 60 -15.56 7.61 -11.14
C THR A 60 -16.67 7.02 -10.27
N ILE A 61 -16.75 7.45 -9.01
CA ILE A 61 -17.70 6.94 -8.02
C ILE A 61 -18.11 8.06 -7.06
N ASP A 62 -19.30 7.96 -6.48
CA ASP A 62 -19.72 8.82 -5.35
C ASP A 62 -19.15 8.25 -4.05
N VAL A 63 -18.30 9.03 -3.37
CA VAL A 63 -17.60 8.61 -2.15
C VAL A 63 -18.34 9.05 -0.88
N ASP A 64 -19.30 9.97 -0.98
CA ASP A 64 -19.86 10.71 0.16
C ASP A 64 -18.75 11.22 1.10
N VAL A 65 -17.84 12.04 0.53
CA VAL A 65 -16.72 12.66 1.24
C VAL A 65 -17.17 13.36 2.55
N PRO A 66 -18.31 14.08 2.59
CA PRO A 66 -18.81 14.71 3.81
C PRO A 66 -19.12 13.74 4.94
N ASN A 67 -19.51 12.48 4.69
CA ASN A 67 -19.84 11.51 5.74
C ASN A 67 -18.75 10.47 6.01
N LEU A 68 -17.54 10.69 5.51
CA LEU A 68 -16.39 9.84 5.82
C LEU A 68 -16.18 9.71 7.34
N PRO A 69 -15.84 8.50 7.83
CA PRO A 69 -15.92 8.12 9.24
C PRO A 69 -14.74 8.61 10.10
N PHE A 70 -14.45 9.91 10.07
CA PHE A 70 -13.43 10.48 10.94
C PHE A 70 -13.88 10.42 12.41
N SER A 71 -12.99 10.02 13.31
CA SER A 71 -13.22 10.25 14.75
C SER A 71 -13.04 11.73 15.08
N ARG A 72 -13.52 12.15 16.25
CA ARG A 72 -13.43 13.54 16.73
C ARG A 72 -11.98 14.09 16.78
N CYS A 73 -10.97 13.23 16.91
CA CYS A 73 -9.58 13.70 16.94
C CYS A 73 -8.95 13.90 15.56
N GLY A 74 -9.56 13.37 14.49
CA GLY A 74 -9.05 13.44 13.11
C GLY A 74 -7.79 12.61 12.82
N PHE A 75 -7.20 11.97 13.84
CA PHE A 75 -6.04 11.07 13.69
C PHE A 75 -6.44 9.59 13.68
N GLN A 76 -7.72 9.27 13.84
CA GLN A 76 -8.26 7.91 13.77
C GLN A 76 -9.65 7.97 13.14
N ALA A 77 -10.11 6.86 12.60
CA ALA A 77 -11.48 6.72 12.12
C ALA A 77 -12.38 6.16 13.23
N THR A 78 -13.69 6.28 13.05
CA THR A 78 -14.66 5.63 13.91
C THR A 78 -14.64 4.11 13.69
N ASN A 79 -14.71 3.37 14.79
CA ASN A 79 -14.84 1.92 14.73
C ASN A 79 -16.31 1.57 14.45
N LYS A 80 -16.63 0.93 13.31
CA LYS A 80 -17.98 0.43 13.05
C LYS A 80 -18.33 -0.70 14.04
N PRO A 81 -19.57 -0.77 14.57
CA PRO A 81 -20.00 -1.89 15.42
C PRO A 81 -19.93 -3.22 14.65
N LYS A 82 -19.55 -4.31 15.31
CA LYS A 82 -19.33 -5.65 14.71
C LYS A 82 -20.51 -6.24 13.92
N LYS A 83 -21.73 -5.69 14.05
CA LYS A 83 -22.97 -6.34 13.59
C LYS A 83 -23.34 -6.10 12.13
N GLU A 84 -22.82 -5.05 11.47
CA GLU A 84 -23.38 -4.64 10.16
C GLU A 84 -22.75 -5.32 8.95
N HIS A 85 -21.50 -5.82 9.01
CA HIS A 85 -20.82 -6.40 7.83
C HIS A 85 -19.80 -7.49 8.21
N SER A 86 -20.15 -8.46 9.05
CA SER A 86 -19.20 -9.50 9.47
C SER A 86 -19.10 -10.69 8.51
N ARG A 87 -19.95 -10.74 7.47
CA ARG A 87 -20.03 -11.89 6.56
C ARG A 87 -19.11 -11.71 5.35
N ILE A 88 -18.35 -12.76 5.05
CA ILE A 88 -17.62 -12.90 3.80
C ILE A 88 -18.65 -13.20 2.70
N LEU A 89 -18.62 -12.41 1.64
CA LEU A 89 -19.46 -12.60 0.46
C LEU A 89 -18.59 -13.07 -0.70
N ASP A 90 -19.12 -13.97 -1.52
CA ASP A 90 -18.50 -14.35 -2.79
C ASP A 90 -18.79 -13.30 -3.87
N LEU A 91 -18.11 -13.47 -5.02
CA LEU A 91 -18.23 -12.56 -6.15
C LEU A 91 -19.69 -12.46 -6.64
N ASP A 92 -20.35 -13.60 -6.80
CA ASP A 92 -21.71 -13.69 -7.32
C ASP A 92 -22.71 -12.94 -6.43
N SER A 93 -22.64 -13.13 -5.12
CA SER A 93 -23.50 -12.44 -4.16
C SER A 93 -23.29 -10.92 -4.19
N LEU A 94 -22.04 -10.47 -4.35
CA LEU A 94 -21.73 -9.04 -4.43
C LEU A 94 -22.30 -8.41 -5.70
N LEU A 95 -22.14 -9.07 -6.86
CA LEU A 95 -22.57 -8.54 -8.14
C LEU A 95 -24.08 -8.63 -8.37
N LYS A 96 -24.72 -9.75 -7.99
CA LYS A 96 -26.15 -10.00 -8.24
C LYS A 96 -27.03 -9.32 -7.20
N ASP A 97 -26.68 -9.45 -5.92
CA ASP A 97 -27.56 -9.05 -4.81
C ASP A 97 -27.08 -7.77 -4.11
N GLY A 98 -25.78 -7.47 -4.19
CA GLY A 98 -25.15 -6.41 -3.40
C GLY A 98 -25.09 -5.03 -4.07
N GLY A 99 -25.39 -4.96 -5.38
CA GLY A 99 -25.27 -3.75 -6.20
C GLY A 99 -23.82 -3.28 -6.40
N TYR A 100 -22.85 -4.21 -6.37
CA TYR A 100 -21.44 -3.86 -6.54
C TYR A 100 -21.03 -3.82 -8.02
N HIS A 101 -20.08 -2.95 -8.34
CA HIS A 101 -19.48 -2.84 -9.66
C HIS A 101 -18.14 -3.57 -9.71
N LEU A 102 -18.00 -4.45 -10.70
CA LEU A 102 -16.74 -5.12 -10.99
C LEU A 102 -15.76 -4.16 -11.68
N VAL A 103 -14.61 -3.98 -11.07
CA VAL A 103 -13.44 -3.30 -11.66
C VAL A 103 -12.50 -4.39 -12.16
N LYS A 104 -12.48 -4.57 -13.49
CA LYS A 104 -11.56 -5.51 -14.13
C LYS A 104 -10.12 -5.03 -14.03
N HIS A 105 -9.20 -5.98 -13.89
CA HIS A 105 -7.78 -5.70 -13.88
C HIS A 105 -7.32 -5.31 -15.29
N VAL A 106 -6.70 -4.13 -15.40
CA VAL A 106 -6.05 -3.71 -16.65
C VAL A 106 -4.53 -3.76 -16.46
N PRO A 107 -3.83 -4.72 -17.09
CA PRO A 107 -2.39 -4.85 -16.93
C PRO A 107 -1.65 -3.55 -17.23
N LYS A 108 -0.71 -3.18 -16.36
CA LYS A 108 0.17 -1.99 -16.46
C LYS A 108 -0.53 -0.62 -16.42
N VAL A 109 -1.86 -0.57 -16.46
CA VAL A 109 -2.64 0.68 -16.40
C VAL A 109 -3.09 0.88 -14.96
N SER A 110 -2.86 2.08 -14.43
CA SER A 110 -3.41 2.43 -13.11
C SER A 110 -4.87 2.83 -13.25
N GLN A 111 -5.69 2.44 -12.28
CA GLN A 111 -7.10 2.78 -12.23
C GLN A 111 -7.37 3.56 -10.93
N PRO A 112 -7.20 4.91 -10.95
CA PRO A 112 -7.49 5.74 -9.79
C PRO A 112 -8.98 5.77 -9.51
N ILE A 113 -9.35 5.69 -8.24
CA ILE A 113 -10.72 5.85 -7.77
C ILE A 113 -10.91 7.35 -7.51
N VAL A 114 -11.83 7.95 -8.25
CA VAL A 114 -12.05 9.40 -8.27
C VAL A 114 -13.46 9.70 -7.81
N ASP A 115 -13.56 10.57 -6.80
CA ASP A 115 -14.82 11.10 -6.33
C ASP A 115 -15.47 11.98 -7.41
N CYS A 116 -16.73 11.71 -7.76
CA CYS A 116 -17.42 12.42 -8.84
C CYS A 116 -17.65 13.91 -8.55
N ASP A 117 -17.86 14.26 -7.28
CA ASP A 117 -18.23 15.62 -6.88
C ASP A 117 -17.00 16.54 -6.75
N THR A 118 -15.95 16.05 -6.10
CA THR A 118 -14.74 16.83 -5.83
C THR A 118 -13.63 16.62 -6.86
N GLY A 119 -13.71 15.57 -7.68
CA GLY A 119 -12.65 15.17 -8.62
C GLY A 119 -11.37 14.66 -7.93
N LYS A 120 -11.40 14.46 -6.61
CA LYS A 120 -10.24 14.02 -5.83
C LYS A 120 -10.00 12.53 -6.02
N VAL A 121 -8.73 12.15 -6.12
CA VAL A 121 -8.31 10.75 -6.09
C VAL A 121 -8.39 10.27 -4.64
N VAL A 122 -9.26 9.29 -4.37
CA VAL A 122 -9.48 8.74 -3.03
C VAL A 122 -8.82 7.38 -2.83
N GLY A 123 -8.21 6.82 -3.87
CA GLY A 123 -7.45 5.58 -3.86
C GLY A 123 -7.01 5.21 -5.27
N VAL A 124 -6.18 4.19 -5.42
CA VAL A 124 -5.73 3.76 -6.75
C VAL A 124 -5.35 2.30 -6.78
N VAL A 125 -5.89 1.59 -7.78
CA VAL A 125 -5.35 0.29 -8.22
C VAL A 125 -4.16 0.60 -9.12
N VAL A 126 -2.95 0.30 -8.65
CA VAL A 126 -1.72 0.72 -9.31
C VAL A 126 -1.39 -0.25 -10.45
N GLY A 127 -1.16 0.30 -11.64
CA GLY A 127 -0.69 -0.48 -12.78
C GLY A 127 0.64 -1.15 -12.45
N ILE A 128 0.71 -2.46 -12.67
CA ILE A 128 1.92 -3.26 -12.42
C ILE A 128 3.10 -2.63 -13.16
N MET A 129 4.26 -2.59 -12.50
CA MET A 129 5.49 -2.06 -13.07
C MET A 129 5.77 -2.68 -14.44
N ASP A 130 6.13 -1.83 -15.41
CA ASP A 130 6.52 -2.24 -16.77
C ASP A 130 7.96 -2.81 -16.78
N ASP A 131 8.18 -3.78 -15.89
CA ASP A 131 9.42 -4.53 -15.72
C ASP A 131 9.07 -6.03 -15.64
N PRO A 132 9.50 -6.84 -16.63
CA PRO A 132 9.20 -8.27 -16.65
C PRO A 132 9.63 -9.04 -15.40
N SER A 133 10.62 -8.56 -14.65
CA SER A 133 11.12 -9.20 -13.42
C SER A 133 10.31 -8.85 -12.16
N TYR A 134 9.32 -7.96 -12.28
CA TYR A 134 8.48 -7.58 -11.14
C TYR A 134 7.60 -8.75 -10.67
N LEU A 135 6.94 -9.46 -11.60
CA LEU A 135 6.11 -10.61 -11.26
C LEU A 135 6.94 -11.79 -10.72
N ASP A 136 8.16 -11.97 -11.20
CA ASP A 136 9.11 -12.90 -10.59
C ASP A 136 9.40 -12.51 -9.14
N SER A 137 9.61 -11.21 -8.85
CA SER A 137 9.78 -10.75 -7.47
C SER A 137 8.53 -10.97 -6.61
N ALA A 138 7.33 -10.80 -7.16
CA ALA A 138 6.09 -11.16 -6.47
C ALA A 138 6.04 -12.68 -6.15
N THR A 139 6.45 -13.52 -7.10
CA THR A 139 6.51 -14.98 -6.92
C THR A 139 7.51 -15.37 -5.84
N GLN A 140 8.70 -14.77 -5.86
CA GLN A 140 9.76 -15.04 -4.88
C GLN A 140 9.40 -14.49 -3.49
N ALA A 141 8.70 -13.36 -3.40
CA ALA A 141 8.15 -12.87 -2.14
C ALA A 141 7.09 -13.81 -1.58
N TYR A 142 6.18 -14.32 -2.43
CA TYR A 142 5.19 -15.33 -2.03
C TYR A 142 5.86 -16.58 -1.45
N ARG A 143 6.88 -17.13 -2.12
CA ARG A 143 7.65 -18.29 -1.63
C ARG A 143 8.32 -18.01 -0.28
N ALA A 144 8.94 -16.84 -0.12
CA ALA A 144 9.56 -16.46 1.14
C ALA A 144 8.56 -16.37 2.30
N LEU A 145 7.33 -15.90 2.05
CA LEU A 145 6.25 -15.90 3.05
C LEU A 145 5.76 -17.32 3.36
N GLU A 146 5.68 -18.21 2.36
CA GLU A 146 5.31 -19.61 2.55
C GLU A 146 6.36 -20.38 3.37
N GLU A 147 7.64 -20.18 3.09
CA GLU A 147 8.74 -20.71 3.89
C GLU A 147 8.69 -20.20 5.33
N ALA A 148 8.58 -18.88 5.50
CA ALA A 148 8.48 -18.25 6.82
C ALA A 148 7.29 -18.76 7.64
N ARG A 149 6.13 -18.99 6.99
CA ARG A 149 4.95 -19.57 7.64
C ARG A 149 5.25 -20.94 8.25
N ASN A 150 6.04 -21.78 7.59
CA ASN A 150 6.36 -23.13 8.08
C ASN A 150 7.33 -23.12 9.27
N GLU A 151 8.02 -22.00 9.51
CA GLU A 151 8.92 -21.80 10.64
C GLU A 151 8.22 -21.18 11.88
N ILE A 152 7.03 -20.59 11.69
CA ILE A 152 6.34 -19.82 12.73
C ILE A 152 5.29 -20.68 13.43
N SER A 153 5.39 -20.77 14.75
CA SER A 153 4.31 -21.24 15.62
C SER A 153 3.41 -20.07 16.03
N PHE A 154 2.31 -19.86 15.29
CA PHE A 154 1.39 -18.75 15.52
C PHE A 154 0.59 -18.91 16.82
N SER A 155 0.46 -17.82 17.57
CA SER A 155 -0.42 -17.75 18.74
C SER A 155 -1.90 -17.60 18.34
N ALA A 156 -2.81 -17.88 19.27
CA ALA A 156 -4.25 -17.74 19.03
C ALA A 156 -4.66 -16.32 18.56
N LYS A 157 -3.98 -15.27 19.06
CA LYS A 157 -4.24 -13.88 18.67
C LYS A 157 -3.73 -13.53 17.27
N GLU A 158 -2.75 -14.28 16.77
CA GLU A 158 -2.20 -14.12 15.42
C GLU A 158 -3.00 -14.93 14.39
N SER A 159 -3.75 -15.95 14.82
CA SER A 159 -4.60 -16.80 13.96
C SER A 159 -6.06 -16.35 13.88
N VAL A 160 -6.58 -15.74 14.95
CA VAL A 160 -7.98 -15.25 15.01
C VAL A 160 -7.96 -13.81 15.48
N HIS A 161 -8.36 -12.90 14.60
CA HIS A 161 -8.32 -11.47 14.86
C HIS A 161 -9.49 -10.73 14.20
N ARG A 162 -9.56 -9.42 14.41
CA ARG A 162 -10.66 -8.55 13.95
C ARG A 162 -10.89 -8.50 12.44
N ARG A 163 -10.01 -9.10 11.64
CA ARG A 163 -10.07 -9.11 10.18
C ARG A 163 -10.40 -10.49 9.62
N GLY A 164 -10.51 -11.53 10.45
CA GLY A 164 -10.81 -12.89 10.01
C GLY A 164 -10.01 -13.94 10.78
N GLU A 165 -10.14 -15.17 10.29
CA GLU A 165 -9.43 -16.35 10.77
C GLU A 165 -8.34 -16.73 9.76
N PHE A 166 -7.16 -16.14 9.94
CA PHE A 166 -5.95 -16.43 9.21
C PHE A 166 -4.74 -15.89 9.99
N PHE A 167 -3.54 -16.29 9.59
CA PHE A 167 -2.32 -15.88 10.27
C PHE A 167 -1.89 -14.47 9.85
N ALA A 168 -1.82 -13.53 10.80
CA ALA A 168 -1.37 -12.16 10.53
C ALA A 168 -0.48 -11.63 11.65
N ILE A 169 0.66 -11.05 11.27
CA ILE A 169 1.60 -10.44 12.21
C ILE A 169 2.03 -9.08 11.68
N SER A 170 1.87 -8.04 12.52
CA SER A 170 2.35 -6.69 12.27
C SER A 170 3.73 -6.48 12.88
N TYR A 171 4.60 -5.76 12.17
CA TYR A 171 5.96 -5.45 12.63
C TYR A 171 6.35 -4.04 12.16
N GLY A 172 7.01 -3.27 13.00
CA GLY A 172 7.33 -1.86 12.72
C GLY A 172 7.00 -0.94 13.89
N VAL A 173 7.18 0.36 13.65
CA VAL A 173 6.92 1.43 14.61
C VAL A 173 5.44 1.77 14.62
N SER A 174 4.86 1.82 15.81
CA SER A 174 3.48 2.22 16.05
C SER A 174 3.36 3.10 17.30
N TYR A 175 2.22 3.76 17.45
CA TYR A 175 1.89 4.54 18.64
C TYR A 175 0.38 4.58 18.86
N GLY A 176 -0.04 4.34 20.10
CA GLY A 176 -1.43 4.29 20.51
C GLY A 176 -1.68 3.22 21.57
N GLN A 177 -2.95 2.94 21.88
CA GLN A 177 -3.35 1.85 22.79
C GLN A 177 -2.68 1.93 24.19
N GLY A 178 -2.51 3.14 24.73
CA GLY A 178 -1.96 3.37 26.07
C GLY A 178 -0.44 3.49 26.15
N SER A 179 0.29 3.39 25.04
CA SER A 179 1.74 3.66 25.03
C SER A 179 2.06 5.12 25.32
N ARG A 180 3.11 5.38 26.11
CA ARG A 180 3.58 6.76 26.37
C ARG A 180 4.39 7.35 25.21
N GLU A 181 5.13 6.51 24.48
CA GLU A 181 5.95 6.92 23.35
C GLU A 181 5.83 5.94 22.16
N PRO A 182 6.16 6.37 20.93
CA PRO A 182 6.30 5.49 19.77
C PRO A 182 7.30 4.37 20.03
N HIS A 183 6.96 3.15 19.60
CA HIS A 183 7.80 1.97 19.83
C HIS A 183 7.61 0.93 18.73
N TRP A 184 8.55 0.00 18.64
CA TRP A 184 8.41 -1.19 17.80
C TRP A 184 7.38 -2.15 18.40
N LEU A 185 6.45 -2.62 17.57
CA LEU A 185 5.49 -3.65 17.97
C LEU A 185 6.24 -4.92 18.44
N LYS A 186 5.81 -5.47 19.57
CA LYS A 186 6.35 -6.73 20.09
C LYS A 186 6.02 -7.86 19.11
N CYS A 187 7.04 -8.61 18.70
CA CYS A 187 6.91 -9.74 17.79
C CYS A 187 7.78 -10.90 18.30
N SER A 188 7.14 -12.02 18.63
CA SER A 188 7.83 -13.24 19.08
C SER A 188 8.66 -13.90 17.97
N HIS A 189 8.42 -13.51 16.71
CA HIS A 189 9.04 -14.08 15.52
C HIS A 189 10.01 -13.08 14.86
N GLU A 190 10.66 -12.25 15.67
CA GLU A 190 11.47 -11.13 15.19
C GLU A 190 12.57 -11.56 14.20
N ALA A 191 13.21 -12.70 14.44
CA ALA A 191 14.26 -13.21 13.55
C ALA A 191 13.75 -13.49 12.12
N VAL A 192 12.55 -14.09 12.00
CA VAL A 192 11.90 -14.36 10.71
C VAL A 192 11.55 -13.05 10.02
N PHE A 193 11.00 -12.08 10.76
CA PHE A 193 10.67 -10.76 10.22
C PHE A 193 11.91 -10.00 9.74
N LYS A 194 13.00 -10.01 10.52
CA LYS A 194 14.28 -9.39 10.12
C LYS A 194 14.83 -10.03 8.84
N ARG A 195 14.62 -11.34 8.63
CA ARG A 195 15.00 -12.03 7.39
C ARG A 195 14.10 -11.62 6.22
N LEU A 196 12.77 -11.61 6.41
CA LEU A 196 11.81 -11.18 5.39
C LEU A 196 12.05 -9.72 4.96
N LEU A 197 12.31 -8.82 5.90
CA LEU A 197 12.62 -7.41 5.60
C LEU A 197 13.97 -7.20 4.89
N LYS A 198 14.86 -8.21 4.91
CA LYS A 198 16.11 -8.22 4.14
C LYS A 198 15.97 -8.93 2.79
N ASN A 199 14.83 -9.55 2.51
CA ASN A 199 14.59 -10.21 1.23
C ASN A 199 14.43 -9.16 0.12
N GLN A 200 15.29 -9.21 -0.90
CA GLN A 200 15.31 -8.24 -1.99
C GLN A 200 13.99 -8.13 -2.75
N HIS A 201 13.23 -9.21 -2.85
CA HIS A 201 11.96 -9.25 -3.58
C HIS A 201 10.86 -8.56 -2.77
N ILE A 202 10.82 -8.78 -1.45
CA ILE A 202 9.91 -8.06 -0.55
C ILE A 202 10.25 -6.56 -0.51
N ILE A 203 11.55 -6.22 -0.40
CA ILE A 203 12.02 -4.82 -0.46
C ILE A 203 11.56 -4.16 -1.76
N ARG A 204 11.67 -4.84 -2.90
CA ARG A 204 11.25 -4.32 -4.20
C ARG A 204 9.75 -4.01 -4.24
N LEU A 205 8.91 -4.93 -3.76
CA LEU A 205 7.46 -4.72 -3.70
C LEU A 205 7.10 -3.57 -2.74
N GLY A 206 7.74 -3.52 -1.57
CA GLY A 206 7.51 -2.49 -0.56
C GLY A 206 7.94 -1.10 -1.03
N THR A 207 9.10 -0.99 -1.69
CA THR A 207 9.61 0.26 -2.25
C THR A 207 8.80 0.73 -3.46
N PHE A 208 8.31 -0.19 -4.30
CA PHE A 208 7.36 0.16 -5.36
C PHE A 208 6.08 0.80 -4.80
N ALA A 209 5.52 0.25 -3.73
CA ALA A 209 4.37 0.86 -3.07
C ALA A 209 4.67 2.24 -2.49
N ASN A 210 5.87 2.46 -1.95
CA ASN A 210 6.30 3.78 -1.47
C ASN A 210 6.35 4.82 -2.61
N THR A 211 6.95 4.46 -3.75
CA THR A 211 7.00 5.35 -4.93
C THR A 211 5.61 5.57 -5.56
N ALA A 212 4.75 4.54 -5.57
CA ALA A 212 3.37 4.68 -6.04
C ALA A 212 2.59 5.66 -5.14
N PHE A 213 2.80 5.64 -3.83
CA PHE A 213 2.19 6.59 -2.90
C PHE A 213 2.64 8.03 -3.18
N ALA A 214 3.95 8.25 -3.37
CA ALA A 214 4.47 9.56 -3.77
C ALA A 214 3.90 10.05 -5.11
N THR A 215 3.62 9.14 -6.04
CA THR A 215 3.02 9.48 -7.36
C THR A 215 1.58 9.93 -7.24
N TRP A 216 0.77 9.20 -6.48
CA TRP A 216 -0.69 9.33 -6.52
C TRP A 216 -1.26 10.21 -5.41
N ALA A 217 -0.52 10.45 -4.33
CA ALA A 217 -0.93 11.34 -3.25
C ALA A 217 0.28 12.09 -2.67
N PRO A 218 0.95 12.94 -3.47
CA PRO A 218 2.25 13.54 -3.09
C PRO A 218 2.16 14.43 -1.85
N ARG A 219 1.05 15.17 -1.67
CA ARG A 219 0.85 16.01 -0.47
C ARG A 219 0.67 15.16 0.80
N VAL A 220 -0.07 14.04 0.71
CA VAL A 220 -0.21 13.09 1.83
C VAL A 220 1.12 12.37 2.09
N TYR A 221 1.84 11.98 1.04
CA TYR A 221 3.18 11.39 1.14
C TYR A 221 4.14 12.34 1.86
N SER A 222 4.15 13.63 1.51
CA SER A 222 4.97 14.66 2.18
C SER A 222 4.62 14.79 3.66
N TYR A 223 3.34 14.69 4.03
CA TYR A 223 2.91 14.66 5.43
C TYR A 223 3.48 13.44 6.19
N TYR A 224 3.51 12.26 5.56
CA TYR A 224 4.17 11.08 6.12
C TYR A 224 5.69 11.24 6.21
N GLU A 225 6.34 11.75 5.16
CA GLU A 225 7.79 11.96 5.13
C GLU A 225 8.23 12.94 6.23
N SER A 226 7.47 14.03 6.42
CA SER A 226 7.70 14.99 7.50
C SER A 226 7.64 14.33 8.88
N MET A 227 6.63 13.48 9.11
CA MET A 227 6.47 12.73 10.36
C MET A 227 7.66 11.78 10.59
N VAL A 228 8.04 10.99 9.58
CA VAL A 228 9.17 10.04 9.67
C VAL A 228 10.50 10.78 9.90
N ASN A 229 10.74 11.90 9.22
CA ASN A 229 11.95 12.70 9.39
C ASN A 229 12.04 13.28 10.82
N LYS A 230 10.94 13.85 11.33
CA LYS A 230 10.88 14.40 12.70
C LYS A 230 11.13 13.33 13.75
N LEU A 231 10.52 12.15 13.61
CA LEU A 231 10.79 11.02 14.50
C LEU A 231 12.21 10.49 14.38
N THR A 232 12.79 10.44 13.18
CA THR A 232 14.18 10.00 12.98
C THR A 232 15.17 10.90 13.73
N ILE A 233 14.91 12.22 13.74
CA ILE A 233 15.74 13.21 14.44
C ILE A 233 15.54 13.12 15.96
N ALA A 234 14.29 13.15 16.42
CA ALA A 234 13.99 13.19 17.85
C ALA A 234 14.18 11.84 18.56
N MET A 235 14.01 10.72 17.84
CA MET A 235 14.01 9.36 18.37
C MET A 235 14.87 8.43 17.49
N PRO A 236 16.20 8.63 17.42
CA PRO A 236 17.09 7.90 16.48
C PRO A 236 17.20 6.38 16.73
N HIS A 237 16.70 5.92 17.88
CA HIS A 237 16.58 4.51 18.22
C HIS A 237 15.45 3.82 17.44
N LEU A 238 14.44 4.56 16.97
CA LEU A 238 13.41 4.06 16.07
C LEU A 238 14.02 3.81 14.69
N LYS A 239 14.12 2.54 14.30
CA LYS A 239 14.46 2.13 12.94
C LYS A 239 13.18 1.93 12.11
N TRP A 240 13.33 1.90 10.79
CA TRP A 240 12.23 1.78 9.83
C TRP A 240 12.25 0.42 9.13
N THR A 241 11.09 -0.04 8.67
CA THR A 241 10.93 -1.37 8.03
C THR A 241 11.77 -1.51 6.76
N PHE A 242 11.75 -0.50 5.91
CA PHE A 242 12.58 -0.40 4.72
C PHE A 242 13.32 0.94 4.67
N TRP A 243 14.46 0.95 4.00
CA TRP A 243 15.20 2.17 3.72
C TRP A 243 14.32 3.18 2.98
N ARG A 244 14.17 4.39 3.54
CA ARG A 244 13.41 5.52 2.99
C ARG A 244 11.91 5.24 2.73
N SER A 245 11.34 4.23 3.36
CA SER A 245 9.87 4.08 3.34
C SER A 245 9.23 5.09 4.29
N VAL A 246 8.13 5.71 3.86
CA VAL A 246 7.33 6.60 4.71
C VAL A 246 6.34 5.83 5.59
N PHE A 247 6.15 4.54 5.31
CA PHE A 247 5.32 3.66 6.13
C PHE A 247 6.07 3.22 7.38
N SER A 248 5.45 3.41 8.54
CA SER A 248 6.08 3.05 9.83
C SER A 248 5.95 1.57 10.16
N CYS A 249 4.97 0.88 9.58
CA CYS A 249 4.63 -0.50 9.90
C CYS A 249 4.27 -1.33 8.66
N ILE A 250 4.50 -2.64 8.77
CA ILE A 250 4.12 -3.65 7.78
C ILE A 250 3.28 -4.73 8.48
N THR A 251 2.37 -5.37 7.76
CA THR A 251 1.75 -6.64 8.20
C THR A 251 1.89 -7.67 7.09
N PHE A 252 2.40 -8.85 7.43
CA PHE A 252 2.29 -10.03 6.58
C PHE A 252 1.02 -10.79 6.98
N ASN A 253 0.12 -10.96 6.00
CA ASN A 253 -1.02 -11.87 6.11
C ASN A 253 -0.59 -13.19 5.47
N PHE A 254 -0.22 -14.13 6.30
CA PHE A 254 0.27 -15.44 5.89
C PHE A 254 -0.89 -16.34 5.44
N GLY A 255 -0.62 -17.17 4.44
CA GLY A 255 -1.61 -18.08 3.87
C GLY A 255 -1.81 -19.37 4.66
N PRO A 256 -2.34 -20.43 4.03
CA PRO A 256 -2.54 -20.56 2.58
C PRO A 256 -3.74 -19.77 2.04
N ILE A 257 -4.73 -19.43 2.88
CA ILE A 257 -5.98 -18.81 2.47
C ILE A 257 -6.22 -17.55 3.32
N VAL A 258 -5.83 -16.39 2.80
CA VAL A 258 -6.15 -15.10 3.43
C VAL A 258 -7.48 -14.58 2.90
N CYS A 259 -8.50 -14.61 3.75
CA CYS A 259 -9.81 -14.05 3.49
C CYS A 259 -10.21 -13.07 4.60
N CYS A 260 -10.16 -11.77 4.28
CA CYS A 260 -10.54 -10.73 5.22
C CYS A 260 -12.06 -10.55 5.25
N ILE A 261 -12.65 -10.62 6.44
CA ILE A 261 -14.00 -10.09 6.67
C ILE A 261 -14.00 -8.57 6.44
N PRO A 262 -15.14 -7.96 6.10
CA PRO A 262 -15.23 -6.50 5.95
C PRO A 262 -14.79 -5.78 7.23
N HIS A 263 -13.81 -4.89 7.12
CA HIS A 263 -13.26 -4.16 8.26
C HIS A 263 -12.65 -2.81 7.85
N ARG A 264 -12.34 -1.98 8.86
CA ARG A 264 -11.54 -0.76 8.72
C ARG A 264 -10.31 -0.85 9.59
N ASP A 265 -9.19 -0.33 9.14
CA ASP A 265 -8.01 -0.13 9.97
C ASP A 265 -8.08 1.20 10.71
N PHE A 266 -9.09 1.34 11.56
CA PHE A 266 -9.50 2.62 12.16
C PHE A 266 -8.41 3.34 12.99
N LEU A 267 -7.32 2.67 13.35
CA LEU A 267 -6.16 3.26 14.05
C LEU A 267 -5.13 3.88 13.10
N ASN A 268 -5.19 3.59 11.80
CA ASN A 268 -4.35 4.22 10.80
C ASN A 268 -4.77 5.68 10.59
N LEU A 269 -3.88 6.49 10.01
CA LEU A 269 -4.21 7.87 9.68
C LEU A 269 -5.41 7.90 8.71
N PRO A 270 -6.53 8.58 9.04
CA PRO A 270 -7.76 8.53 8.24
C PRO A 270 -7.58 8.94 6.78
N PHE A 271 -7.05 10.13 6.53
CA PHE A 271 -6.77 10.64 5.18
C PHE A 271 -5.46 10.07 4.59
N GLY A 272 -4.73 9.29 5.39
CA GLY A 272 -3.49 8.63 4.98
C GLY A 272 -3.77 7.35 4.21
N TRP A 273 -2.83 6.95 3.35
CA TRP A 273 -3.00 5.77 2.51
C TRP A 273 -2.21 4.60 3.06
N CYS A 274 -2.75 3.41 2.85
CA CYS A 274 -2.11 2.13 3.14
C CYS A 274 -1.91 1.37 1.84
N ALA A 275 -0.77 0.70 1.72
CA ALA A 275 -0.49 -0.17 0.58
C ALA A 275 -0.95 -1.59 0.90
N ILE A 276 -1.61 -2.24 -0.05
CA ILE A 276 -1.99 -3.65 0.02
C ILE A 276 -1.44 -4.32 -1.24
N ILE A 277 -0.68 -5.41 -1.06
CA ILE A 277 -0.11 -6.19 -2.16
C ILE A 277 -0.61 -7.63 -2.07
N ALA A 278 -1.23 -8.14 -3.14
CA ALA A 278 -1.66 -9.52 -3.23
C ALA A 278 -0.54 -10.45 -3.70
N LEU A 279 -0.48 -11.65 -3.13
CA LEU A 279 0.48 -12.70 -3.43
C LEU A 279 -0.23 -14.06 -3.48
N GLY A 280 0.33 -15.02 -4.19
CA GLY A 280 -0.22 -16.38 -4.31
C GLY A 280 -0.68 -16.79 -5.70
N LEU A 281 -1.25 -17.99 -5.77
CA LEU A 281 -1.66 -18.68 -6.98
C LEU A 281 -3.16 -18.93 -6.89
N PHE A 282 -3.93 -18.13 -7.60
CA PHE A 282 -5.38 -18.16 -7.63
C PHE A 282 -5.90 -17.52 -8.92
N ASP A 283 -7.08 -17.92 -9.36
CA ASP A 283 -7.80 -17.26 -10.44
C ASP A 283 -8.48 -15.99 -9.92
N HIS A 284 -7.80 -14.87 -10.17
CA HIS A 284 -8.26 -13.54 -9.78
C HIS A 284 -9.54 -13.08 -10.47
N THR A 285 -10.01 -13.79 -11.51
CA THR A 285 -11.28 -13.51 -12.20
C THR A 285 -12.46 -14.25 -11.56
N LEU A 286 -12.19 -15.28 -10.75
CA LEU A 286 -13.19 -16.08 -10.06
C LEU A 286 -13.23 -15.82 -8.55
N GLY A 287 -12.10 -15.44 -7.94
CA GLY A 287 -11.97 -15.26 -6.50
C GLY A 287 -10.82 -14.35 -6.07
N GLY A 288 -10.70 -14.14 -4.77
CA GLY A 288 -9.64 -13.31 -4.18
C GLY A 288 -9.72 -11.80 -4.48
N HIS A 289 -10.86 -11.34 -5.00
CA HIS A 289 -11.12 -9.94 -5.34
C HIS A 289 -11.02 -9.06 -4.11
N LEU A 290 -10.43 -7.88 -4.23
CA LEU A 290 -10.45 -6.88 -3.17
C LEU A 290 -11.79 -6.14 -3.20
N VAL A 291 -12.46 -6.04 -2.06
CA VAL A 291 -13.78 -5.41 -1.97
C VAL A 291 -13.69 -4.11 -1.18
N LEU A 292 -14.23 -3.03 -1.73
CA LEU A 292 -14.40 -1.72 -1.07
C LEU A 292 -15.90 -1.50 -0.85
N HIS A 293 -16.39 -1.89 0.33
CA HIS A 293 -17.82 -1.99 0.61
C HIS A 293 -18.54 -0.64 0.61
N ASP A 294 -17.90 0.39 1.16
CA ASP A 294 -18.51 1.72 1.21
C ASP A 294 -18.62 2.35 -0.20
N LEU A 295 -17.79 1.91 -1.15
CA LEU A 295 -17.80 2.39 -2.54
C LEU A 295 -18.52 1.45 -3.52
N LYS A 296 -19.02 0.31 -3.01
CA LYS A 296 -19.62 -0.76 -3.82
C LYS A 296 -18.73 -1.23 -4.99
N LEU A 297 -17.42 -1.31 -4.76
CA LEU A 297 -16.47 -1.80 -5.76
C LEU A 297 -15.96 -3.21 -5.40
N VAL A 298 -15.88 -4.08 -6.41
CA VAL A 298 -15.19 -5.36 -6.37
C VAL A 298 -14.08 -5.32 -7.40
N VAL A 299 -12.83 -5.47 -6.97
CA VAL A 299 -11.65 -5.27 -7.81
C VAL A 299 -10.99 -6.62 -8.07
N GLU A 300 -10.84 -6.99 -9.35
CA GLU A 300 -9.95 -8.07 -9.76
C GLU A 300 -8.52 -7.74 -9.29
N PHE A 301 -7.97 -8.58 -8.41
CA PHE A 301 -6.75 -8.24 -7.69
C PHE A 301 -5.71 -9.36 -7.79
N PRO A 302 -5.08 -9.53 -8.98
CA PRO A 302 -4.16 -10.64 -9.24
C PRO A 302 -2.88 -10.60 -8.41
N HIS A 303 -2.17 -11.73 -8.44
CA HIS A 303 -0.81 -11.86 -7.92
C HIS A 303 0.09 -10.68 -8.33
N GLY A 304 0.76 -10.07 -7.34
CA GLY A 304 1.64 -8.93 -7.54
C GLY A 304 0.92 -7.58 -7.66
N SER A 305 -0.42 -7.54 -7.63
CA SER A 305 -1.15 -6.27 -7.69
C SER A 305 -0.97 -5.44 -6.43
N LEU A 306 -0.98 -4.12 -6.61
CA LEU A 306 -0.90 -3.13 -5.56
C LEU A 306 -2.15 -2.23 -5.61
N ILE A 307 -2.76 -2.00 -4.45
CA ILE A 307 -3.73 -0.92 -4.27
C ILE A 307 -3.29 -0.02 -3.12
N LEU A 308 -3.53 1.28 -3.26
CA LEU A 308 -3.37 2.27 -2.21
C LEU A 308 -4.74 2.83 -1.83
N ILE A 309 -5.11 2.74 -0.55
CA ILE A 309 -6.40 3.23 -0.06
C ILE A 309 -6.29 3.88 1.33
N PRO A 310 -7.19 4.83 1.66
CA PRO A 310 -7.55 5.22 3.02
C PRO A 310 -8.18 4.08 3.83
N SER A 311 -7.38 3.08 4.24
CA SER A 311 -7.89 1.85 4.85
C SER A 311 -8.60 2.06 6.20
N ALA A 312 -8.38 3.23 6.83
CA ALA A 312 -9.12 3.67 8.01
C ALA A 312 -10.53 4.17 7.68
N LEU A 313 -10.75 4.74 6.48
CA LEU A 313 -12.03 5.33 6.07
C LEU A 313 -12.91 4.35 5.28
N PHE A 314 -12.31 3.49 4.45
CA PHE A 314 -13.04 2.54 3.63
C PHE A 314 -13.07 1.14 4.25
N THR A 315 -14.28 0.62 4.43
CA THR A 315 -14.56 -0.76 4.81
C THR A 315 -14.12 -1.65 3.67
N HIS A 316 -13.16 -2.52 3.94
CA HIS A 316 -12.55 -3.36 2.92
C HIS A 316 -12.38 -4.80 3.39
N GLY A 317 -12.27 -5.71 2.43
CA GLY A 317 -12.10 -7.13 2.64
C GLY A 317 -11.69 -7.79 1.33
N ASN A 318 -11.83 -9.11 1.25
CA ASN A 318 -11.71 -9.80 -0.02
C ASN A 318 -12.66 -10.98 -0.14
N THR A 319 -13.01 -11.33 -1.37
CA THR A 319 -13.81 -12.53 -1.62
C THR A 319 -12.97 -13.79 -1.31
N PRO A 320 -13.63 -14.94 -1.05
CA PRO A 320 -12.96 -16.23 -1.05
C PRO A 320 -12.24 -16.51 -2.37
N ILE A 321 -11.28 -17.43 -2.31
CA ILE A 321 -10.62 -18.04 -3.48
C ILE A 321 -11.20 -19.44 -3.72
N GLY A 322 -10.95 -20.00 -4.89
CA GLY A 322 -11.40 -21.32 -5.27
C GLY A 322 -10.74 -22.45 -4.46
N PRO A 323 -11.32 -23.67 -4.47
CA PRO A 323 -10.75 -24.83 -3.80
C PRO A 323 -9.32 -25.12 -4.28
N GLY A 324 -8.40 -25.34 -3.34
CA GLY A 324 -6.99 -25.66 -3.63
C GLY A 324 -6.11 -24.47 -3.98
N GLU A 325 -6.69 -23.29 -4.19
CA GLU A 325 -5.95 -22.06 -4.46
C GLU A 325 -5.26 -21.50 -3.20
N ARG A 326 -4.28 -20.62 -3.40
CA ARG A 326 -3.51 -20.01 -2.32
C ARG A 326 -3.39 -18.51 -2.49
N ARG A 327 -3.69 -17.77 -1.42
CA ARG A 327 -3.60 -16.30 -1.40
C ARG A 327 -3.00 -15.83 -0.09
N MET A 328 -1.99 -14.97 -0.22
CA MET A 328 -1.35 -14.23 0.85
C MET A 328 -1.38 -12.74 0.51
N SER A 329 -1.00 -11.90 1.46
CA SER A 329 -0.75 -10.49 1.15
C SER A 329 0.21 -9.90 2.14
N PHE A 330 0.74 -8.74 1.80
CA PHE A 330 1.32 -7.88 2.82
C PHE A 330 0.89 -6.44 2.61
N THR A 331 0.90 -5.70 3.71
CA THR A 331 0.38 -4.34 3.78
C THR A 331 1.38 -3.41 4.45
N GLN A 332 1.45 -2.16 4.02
CA GLN A 332 2.25 -1.12 4.66
C GLN A 332 1.35 0.05 5.08
N PHE A 333 1.54 0.56 6.29
CA PHE A 333 0.67 1.56 6.89
C PHE A 333 1.39 2.35 7.99
N SER A 334 0.75 3.41 8.48
CA SER A 334 1.19 4.18 9.63
C SER A 334 0.02 4.48 10.56
N ALA A 335 0.21 4.23 11.85
CA ALA A 335 -0.79 4.56 12.87
C ALA A 335 -0.95 6.09 12.97
N GLY A 336 -2.19 6.57 12.96
CA GLY A 336 -2.46 8.01 13.01
C GLY A 336 -2.01 8.67 14.33
N GLY A 337 -1.87 7.86 15.39
CA GLY A 337 -1.27 8.29 16.65
C GLY A 337 0.14 8.85 16.50
N LEU A 338 0.96 8.34 15.57
CA LEU A 338 2.34 8.83 15.36
C LEU A 338 2.33 10.31 14.93
N PHE A 339 1.42 10.66 14.03
CA PHE A 339 1.25 12.03 13.57
C PHE A 339 0.79 12.94 14.70
N ARG A 340 -0.17 12.48 15.51
CA ARG A 340 -0.63 13.20 16.69
C ARG A 340 0.51 13.45 17.69
N PHE A 341 1.34 12.45 17.94
CA PHE A 341 2.47 12.57 18.86
C PHE A 341 3.48 13.61 18.39
N VAL A 342 3.79 13.62 17.09
CA VAL A 342 4.67 14.63 16.48
C VAL A 342 4.05 16.03 16.53
N ASP A 343 2.77 16.19 16.20
CA ASP A 343 2.06 17.48 16.24
C ASP A 343 1.99 18.04 17.68
N ASN A 344 1.84 17.16 18.66
CA ASN A 344 1.91 17.48 20.09
C ASN A 344 3.32 17.74 20.62
N GLY A 345 4.35 17.75 19.76
CA GLY A 345 5.71 18.08 20.17
C GLY A 345 6.40 16.93 20.89
N PHE A 346 6.15 15.71 20.45
CA PHE A 346 6.70 14.48 21.01
C PHE A 346 6.22 14.20 22.44
N MET A 347 4.95 14.53 22.71
CA MET A 347 4.30 14.27 23.99
C MET A 347 2.95 13.57 23.80
N CYS A 348 2.57 12.74 24.77
CA CYS A 348 1.19 12.29 24.86
C CYS A 348 0.29 13.47 25.29
N GLU A 349 -1.00 13.42 24.94
CA GLU A 349 -1.93 14.54 25.21
C GLU A 349 -1.99 14.91 26.70
N GLY A 350 -1.96 13.93 27.61
CA GLY A 350 -1.99 14.19 29.05
C GLY A 350 -0.69 14.75 29.63
N ASP A 351 0.46 14.50 28.98
CA ASP A 351 1.72 15.14 29.36
C ASP A 351 1.79 16.55 28.78
N LEU A 352 1.28 16.75 27.55
CA LEU A 352 1.17 18.06 26.93
C LEU A 352 0.27 19.00 27.73
N GLU A 353 -0.89 18.51 28.19
CA GLU A 353 -1.82 19.29 29.02
C GLU A 353 -1.15 19.81 30.30
N LYS A 354 -0.26 19.03 30.90
CA LYS A 354 0.46 19.43 32.12
C LYS A 354 1.64 20.36 31.83
N ALA A 355 2.38 20.10 30.76
CA ALA A 355 3.61 20.81 30.43
C ALA A 355 3.37 22.15 29.72
N ASP A 356 2.35 22.21 28.86
CA ASP A 356 2.01 23.36 28.03
C ASP A 356 0.49 23.41 27.76
N PRO A 357 -0.31 23.91 28.73
CA PRO A 357 -1.77 23.98 28.62
C PRO A 357 -2.26 24.81 27.41
N ASP A 358 -1.53 25.85 27.03
CA ASP A 358 -1.88 26.71 25.90
C ASP A 358 -1.73 25.97 24.59
N ARG A 359 -0.62 25.26 24.40
CA ARG A 359 -0.44 24.38 23.24
C ARG A 359 -1.44 23.25 23.23
N PHE A 360 -1.74 22.66 24.38
CA PHE A 360 -2.80 21.64 24.49
C PHE A 360 -4.15 22.19 24.00
N ALA A 361 -4.57 23.35 24.50
CA ALA A 361 -5.81 24.00 24.09
C ALA A 361 -5.82 24.28 22.57
N HIS A 362 -4.71 24.77 22.02
CA HIS A 362 -4.54 24.96 20.59
C HIS A 362 -4.70 23.66 19.79
N GLN A 363 -4.05 22.57 20.23
CA GLN A 363 -4.17 21.26 19.59
C GLN A 363 -5.58 20.67 19.69
N MET A 364 -6.28 20.89 20.81
CA MET A 364 -7.68 20.47 20.97
C MET A 364 -8.60 21.23 20.01
N ALA A 365 -8.40 22.54 19.85
CA ALA A 365 -9.15 23.35 18.88
C ALA A 365 -8.86 22.90 17.43
N ALA A 366 -7.60 22.61 17.09
CA ALA A 366 -7.20 22.16 15.76
C ALA A 366 -7.81 20.81 15.34
N LYS A 367 -8.32 20.00 16.29
CA LYS A 367 -9.03 18.74 15.98
C LYS A 367 -10.28 18.99 15.13
N ALA A 368 -10.99 20.11 15.33
CA ALA A 368 -12.22 20.43 14.61
C ALA A 368 -12.01 20.50 13.09
N ASN A 369 -10.89 21.09 12.65
CA ASN A 369 -10.57 21.29 11.24
C ASN A 369 -9.67 20.19 10.66
N ARG A 370 -9.34 19.16 11.45
CA ARG A 370 -8.36 18.13 11.05
C ARG A 370 -8.86 17.30 9.88
N LYS A 371 -10.17 17.04 9.82
CA LYS A 371 -10.82 16.37 8.70
C LYS A 371 -10.59 17.16 7.41
N ASP A 372 -10.96 18.45 7.42
CA ASP A 372 -10.84 19.30 6.24
C ASP A 372 -9.39 19.49 5.81
N PHE A 373 -8.48 19.65 6.77
CA PHE A 373 -7.04 19.64 6.51
C PHE A 373 -6.61 18.34 5.81
N GLY A 374 -6.96 17.18 6.35
CA GLY A 374 -6.61 15.88 5.77
C GLY A 374 -7.15 15.70 4.35
N LEU A 375 -8.41 16.07 4.13
CA LEU A 375 -9.07 16.00 2.82
C LEU A 375 -8.51 17.02 1.83
N SER A 376 -7.95 18.14 2.29
CA SER A 376 -7.27 19.12 1.42
C SER A 376 -5.94 18.60 0.83
N LEU A 377 -5.37 17.55 1.43
CA LEU A 377 -4.15 16.92 0.94
C LEU A 377 -4.41 15.90 -0.20
N TRP A 378 -5.66 15.52 -0.45
CA TRP A 378 -5.98 14.68 -1.60
C TRP A 378 -5.97 15.50 -2.88
N SER A 379 -5.23 15.02 -3.87
CA SER A 379 -5.07 15.66 -5.18
C SER A 379 -6.15 15.20 -6.16
N THR A 380 -6.52 16.08 -7.08
CA THR A 380 -7.21 15.72 -8.32
C THR A 380 -6.22 15.17 -9.36
N VAL A 381 -6.71 14.45 -10.38
CA VAL A 381 -5.86 14.00 -11.51
C VAL A 381 -5.22 15.19 -12.24
N ALA A 382 -5.96 16.29 -12.42
CA ALA A 382 -5.44 17.50 -13.05
C ALA A 382 -4.28 18.12 -12.26
N GLU A 383 -4.39 18.20 -10.92
CA GLU A 383 -3.32 18.71 -10.07
C GLU A 383 -2.06 17.84 -10.14
N LEU A 384 -2.22 16.51 -10.20
CA LEU A 384 -1.11 15.58 -10.34
C LEU A 384 -0.37 15.79 -11.67
N LEU A 385 -1.11 15.93 -12.78
CA LEU A 385 -0.54 16.16 -14.12
C LEU A 385 0.13 17.53 -14.26
N ALA A 386 -0.39 18.54 -13.58
CA ALA A 386 0.22 19.87 -13.54
C ALA A 386 1.51 19.91 -12.69
N GLY A 387 1.84 18.83 -11.97
CA GLY A 387 2.93 18.81 -10.99
C GLY A 387 2.65 19.66 -9.76
N THR A 388 1.40 20.10 -9.56
CA THR A 388 0.99 20.94 -8.42
C THR A 388 0.89 20.10 -7.15
N GLY A 389 2.03 19.91 -6.48
CA GLY A 389 2.14 19.14 -5.24
C GLY A 389 3.34 18.20 -5.18
N LEU A 390 4.14 18.10 -6.25
CA LEU A 390 5.47 17.48 -6.24
C LEU A 390 6.49 18.31 -5.47
#